data_AF-W7DY03-F1
#
_entry.id   AF-W7DY03-F1
#
_cell.length_a   1.000
_cell.length_b   1.000
_cell.length_c   1.000
_cell.angle_alpha   90.00
_cell.angle_beta   90.00
_cell.angle_gamma   90.00
#
_symmetry.space_group_name_H-M   'P 1'
#
loop_
_entity.id
_entity.type
_entity.pdbx_description
1 polymer ?
#
loop_
_entity_poly.entity_id
_entity_poly.type
_entity_poly.pdbx_seq_one_letter_code
_entity_poly.pdbx_strand_id
1 'polypeptide(L)'
;MNAYDAGIANLLLRGEWVDIRVNLLEIIQIAVVSIPCMFTIANIMLANNLCDLEEDIRNHRYTLPYYIGRKMGVLLFNVLYYASFLAVVVAVALGYLHPVMLLSLIVIVPVYNNLKKFNKEQVKAKTFVIGIKKFLS
;
A
#
# COMPACT_ATOMS: atom_id res chain seq x y z
N MET A 1 20.43 -8.26 -30.13
CA MET A 1 19.89 -6.99 -29.61
C MET A 1 19.28 -6.24 -30.78
N ASN A 2 17.95 -6.12 -30.84
CA ASN A 2 17.28 -5.32 -31.87
C ASN A 2 16.68 -4.06 -31.22
N ALA A 3 16.90 -2.94 -31.90
CA ALA A 3 16.86 -1.56 -31.42
C ALA A 3 15.44 -0.97 -31.23
N TYR A 4 14.63 -1.63 -30.41
CA TYR A 4 13.48 -1.02 -29.74
C TYR A 4 13.59 -1.41 -28.27
N ASP A 5 14.25 -0.56 -27.48
CA ASP A 5 14.28 -0.68 -26.03
C ASP A 5 12.83 -0.79 -25.53
N ALA A 6 12.51 -1.96 -24.95
CA ALA A 6 11.20 -2.28 -24.41
C ALA A 6 10.94 -1.39 -23.19
N GLY A 7 10.40 -0.19 -23.44
CA GLY A 7 9.78 0.66 -22.44
C GLY A 7 8.30 0.31 -22.27
N ILE A 8 7.71 0.81 -21.18
CA ILE A 8 6.33 0.54 -20.74
C ILE A 8 5.30 0.89 -21.82
N ALA A 9 5.54 1.96 -22.56
CA ALA A 9 4.72 2.39 -23.68
C ALA A 9 5.57 3.01 -24.79
N ASN A 10 5.16 2.78 -26.04
CA ASN A 10 5.75 3.35 -27.23
C ASN A 10 4.67 4.10 -28.02
N LEU A 11 5.01 5.31 -28.45
CA LEU A 11 4.17 6.14 -29.31
C LEU A 11 4.93 6.40 -30.60
N LEU A 12 4.33 6.01 -31.72
CA LEU A 12 4.92 6.13 -33.05
C LEU A 12 3.99 6.96 -33.93
N LEU A 13 4.51 8.07 -34.43
CA LEU A 13 3.82 8.89 -35.44
C LEU A 13 4.27 8.43 -36.82
N ARG A 14 3.32 7.99 -37.66
CA ARG A 14 3.57 7.60 -39.05
C ARG A 14 2.64 8.38 -39.97
N GLY A 15 3.11 9.53 -40.44
CA GLY A 15 2.31 10.46 -41.24
C GLY A 15 1.17 11.04 -40.40
N GLU A 16 -0.07 10.84 -40.84
CA GLU A 16 -1.29 11.25 -40.12
C GLU A 16 -1.71 10.25 -39.02
N TRP A 17 -1.07 9.07 -38.95
CA TRP A 17 -1.45 8.01 -38.03
C TRP A 17 -0.61 8.02 -36.76
N VAL A 18 -1.28 7.76 -35.63
CA VAL A 18 -0.67 7.59 -34.31
C VAL A 18 -0.81 6.13 -33.89
N ASP A 19 0.30 5.43 -33.75
CA ASP A 19 0.36 4.07 -33.21
C ASP A 19 0.77 4.12 -31.74
N ILE A 20 -0.06 3.56 -30.86
CA ILE A 20 0.22 3.42 -29.43
C ILE A 20 0.40 1.93 -29.11
N ARG A 21 1.55 1.56 -28.55
CA ARG A 21 1.83 0.20 -28.08
C ARG A 21 2.15 0.24 -26.60
N VAL A 22 1.52 -0.64 -25.84
CA VAL A 22 1.69 -0.71 -24.39
C VAL A 22 2.09 -2.12 -24.00
N ASN A 23 3.12 -2.24 -23.15
CA ASN A 23 3.50 -3.53 -22.61
C ASN A 23 2.65 -3.85 -21.39
N LEU A 24 1.59 -4.66 -21.60
CA LEU A 24 0.69 -5.07 -20.53
C LEU A 24 1.42 -5.83 -19.41
N LEU A 25 2.46 -6.60 -19.75
CA LEU A 25 3.20 -7.37 -18.76
C LEU A 25 4.00 -6.44 -17.83
N GLU A 26 4.65 -5.42 -18.39
CA GLU A 26 5.34 -4.39 -17.58
C GLU A 26 4.36 -3.60 -16.71
N ILE A 27 3.17 -3.27 -17.22
CA ILE A 27 2.13 -2.61 -16.42
C ILE A 27 1.70 -3.50 -15.24
N ILE A 28 1.46 -4.79 -15.48
CA ILE A 28 1.11 -5.73 -14.42
C ILE A 28 2.26 -5.84 -13.41
N GLN A 29 3.51 -5.91 -13.88
CA GLN A 29 4.67 -5.93 -13.01
C GLN A 29 4.74 -4.68 -12.12
N ILE A 30 4.58 -3.49 -12.69
CA ILE A 30 4.55 -2.22 -11.94
C ILE A 30 3.40 -2.21 -10.93
N ALA A 31 2.21 -2.66 -11.34
CA ALA A 31 1.06 -2.75 -10.44
C ALA A 31 1.36 -3.67 -9.25
N VAL A 32 1.88 -4.87 -9.49
CA VAL A 32 2.24 -5.85 -8.43
C VAL A 32 3.31 -5.29 -7.50
N VAL A 33 4.36 -4.69 -8.05
CA VAL A 33 5.45 -4.08 -7.26
C VAL A 33 4.96 -2.88 -6.43
N SER A 34 3.89 -2.21 -6.86
CA SER A 34 3.30 -1.07 -6.15
C SER A 34 2.36 -1.47 -5.00
N ILE A 35 1.87 -2.71 -4.96
CA ILE A 35 0.90 -3.20 -3.96
C ILE A 35 1.37 -2.95 -2.51
N PRO A 36 2.62 -3.26 -2.11
CA PRO A 36 3.08 -3.02 -0.74
C PRO A 36 2.92 -1.55 -0.33
N CYS A 37 3.30 -0.62 -1.22
CA CYS A 37 3.19 0.83 -0.99
C CYS A 37 1.73 1.25 -0.90
N MET A 38 0.89 0.81 -1.84
CA MET A 38 -0.55 1.11 -1.83
C MET A 38 -1.22 0.68 -0.53
N PHE A 39 -0.92 -0.52 -0.03
CA PHE A 39 -1.46 -1.01 1.25
C PHE A 39 -0.96 -0.21 2.44
N THR A 40 0.31 0.21 2.46
CA THR A 40 0.82 1.05 3.55
C THR A 40 0.15 2.43 3.57
N ILE A 41 -0.07 3.06 2.42
CA ILE A 41 -0.77 4.34 2.31
C ILE A 41 -2.23 4.19 2.74
N ALA A 42 -2.91 3.15 2.26
CA ALA A 42 -4.29 2.84 2.66
C ALA A 42 -4.39 2.66 4.19
N ASN A 43 -3.41 2.01 4.80
CA ASN A 43 -3.34 1.84 6.26
C ASN A 43 -3.17 3.15 7.03
N ILE A 44 -2.38 4.09 6.53
CA ILE A 44 -2.23 5.42 7.17
C ILE A 44 -3.56 6.16 7.15
N MET A 45 -4.24 6.18 5.99
CA MET A 45 -5.54 6.83 5.85
C MET A 45 -6.59 6.16 6.75
N LEU A 46 -6.63 4.83 6.75
CA LEU A 46 -7.54 4.05 7.58
C LEU A 46 -7.27 4.26 9.07
N ALA A 47 -6.00 4.31 9.49
CA ALA A 47 -5.65 4.60 10.87
C ALA A 47 -6.11 5.99 11.30
N ASN A 48 -5.97 7.00 10.42
CA ASN A 48 -6.47 8.34 10.69
C ASN A 48 -8.00 8.32 10.88
N ASN A 49 -8.72 7.71 9.95
CA ASN A 49 -10.19 7.63 10.03
C ASN A 49 -10.69 6.82 11.23
N LEU A 50 -9.94 5.80 11.67
CA LEU A 50 -10.26 5.05 12.88
C LEU A 50 -10.05 5.88 14.15
N CYS A 51 -9.00 6.70 14.20
CA CYS A 51 -8.75 7.56 15.36
C CYS A 51 -9.78 8.69 15.46
N ASP A 52 -10.21 9.22 14.31
CA ASP A 52 -11.08 10.40 14.23
C ASP A 52 -12.57 10.05 14.11
N LEU A 53 -12.96 8.76 14.15
CA LEU A 53 -14.32 8.31 13.81
C LEU A 53 -15.44 9.12 14.49
N GLU A 54 -15.36 9.31 15.81
CA GLU A 54 -16.39 10.04 16.55
C GLU A 54 -16.44 11.54 16.19
N GLU A 55 -15.30 12.13 15.85
CA GLU A 55 -15.20 13.52 15.41
C GLU A 55 -15.67 13.70 13.96
N ASP A 56 -15.26 12.79 13.08
CA ASP A 56 -15.71 12.71 11.69
C ASP A 56 -17.24 12.61 11.63
N ILE A 57 -17.88 11.79 12.49
CA ILE A 57 -19.34 11.69 12.59
C ILE A 57 -19.98 13.04 13.00
N ARG A 58 -19.43 13.70 14.03
CA ARG A 58 -19.94 15.02 14.48
C ARG A 58 -19.82 16.10 13.40
N ASN A 59 -18.79 16.01 12.57
CA ASN A 59 -18.52 16.92 11.46
C ASN A 59 -19.19 16.48 10.13
N HIS A 60 -20.12 15.53 10.17
CA HIS A 60 -20.80 14.98 9.00
C HIS A 60 -19.88 14.39 7.91
N ARG A 61 -18.71 13.90 8.32
CA ARG A 61 -17.76 13.17 7.47
C ARG A 61 -17.94 11.67 7.70
N TYR A 62 -18.50 10.98 6.70
CA TYR A 62 -18.71 9.53 6.78
C TYR A 62 -17.58 8.77 6.08
N THR A 63 -16.57 8.38 6.85
CA THR A 63 -15.39 7.65 6.37
C THR A 63 -15.60 6.13 6.42
N LEU A 64 -14.70 5.33 5.84
CA LEU A 64 -14.86 3.87 5.79
C LEU A 64 -15.19 3.23 7.16
N PRO A 65 -14.51 3.59 8.28
CA PRO A 65 -14.83 3.05 9.61
C PRO A 65 -16.24 3.33 10.11
N TYR A 66 -16.93 4.36 9.60
CA TYR A 66 -18.34 4.60 9.89
C TYR A 66 -19.22 3.47 9.35
N TYR A 67 -18.98 3.02 8.11
CA TYR A 67 -19.80 2.01 7.45
C TYR A 67 -19.50 0.59 7.94
N ILE A 68 -18.22 0.24 8.11
CA ILE A 68 -17.81 -1.12 8.48
C ILE A 68 -17.69 -1.32 10.00
N GLY A 69 -17.68 -0.22 10.76
CA GLY A 69 -17.46 -0.22 12.20
C GLY A 69 -15.99 -0.36 12.61
N ARG A 70 -15.69 0.10 13.82
CA ARG A 70 -14.32 0.15 14.39
C ARG A 70 -13.63 -1.22 14.40
N LYS A 71 -14.34 -2.29 14.79
CA LYS A 71 -13.79 -3.65 14.85
C LYS A 71 -13.31 -4.15 13.48
N MET A 72 -14.14 -3.97 12.44
CA MET A 72 -13.78 -4.38 11.08
C MET A 72 -12.72 -3.47 10.48
N GLY A 73 -12.72 -2.17 10.79
CA GLY A 73 -11.66 -1.27 10.36
C GLY A 73 -10.30 -1.64 10.97
N VAL A 74 -10.25 -2.00 12.25
CA VAL A 74 -9.02 -2.52 12.88
C VAL A 74 -8.60 -3.85 12.25
N LEU A 75 -9.53 -4.76 11.96
CA LEU A 75 -9.21 -6.00 11.24
C LEU A 75 -8.61 -5.70 9.85
N LEU A 76 -9.25 -4.83 9.07
CA LEU A 76 -8.77 -4.41 7.75
C LEU A 76 -7.36 -3.80 7.82
N PHE A 77 -7.10 -2.97 8.84
CA PHE A 77 -5.77 -2.39 9.06
C PHE A 77 -4.68 -3.46 9.24
N ASN A 78 -4.96 -4.51 10.02
CA ASN A 78 -4.03 -5.62 10.20
C ASN A 78 -3.86 -6.43 8.90
N VAL A 79 -4.96 -6.73 8.22
CA VAL A 79 -4.95 -7.49 6.95
C VAL A 79 -4.11 -6.77 5.89
N LEU A 80 -4.29 -5.47 5.71
CA LEU A 80 -3.52 -4.68 4.75
C LEU A 80 -2.02 -4.67 5.07
N TYR A 81 -1.65 -4.65 6.36
CA TYR A 81 -0.24 -4.72 6.76
C TYR A 81 0.39 -6.08 6.43
N TYR A 82 -0.28 -7.19 6.75
CA TYR A 82 0.21 -8.52 6.40
C TYR A 82 0.22 -8.76 4.89
N ALA A 83 -0.79 -8.27 4.19
CA ALA A 83 -0.87 -8.33 2.74
C ALA A 83 0.27 -7.55 2.06
N SER A 84 0.75 -6.46 2.67
CA SER A 84 1.90 -5.69 2.16
C SER A 84 3.18 -6.54 2.16
N PHE A 85 3.45 -7.27 3.25
CA PHE A 85 4.59 -8.20 3.30
C PHE A 85 4.43 -9.38 2.36
N LEU A 86 3.22 -9.95 2.28
CA LEU A 86 2.92 -11.03 1.33
C LEU A 86 3.13 -10.59 -0.12
N ALA A 87 2.75 -9.36 -0.46
CA ALA A 87 2.96 -8.81 -1.80
C ALA A 87 4.44 -8.70 -2.17
N VAL A 88 5.33 -8.36 -1.22
CA VAL A 88 6.79 -8.40 -1.46
C VAL A 88 7.25 -9.82 -1.76
N VAL A 89 6.81 -10.81 -0.97
CA VAL A 89 7.17 -12.22 -1.19
C VAL A 89 6.69 -12.70 -2.56
N VAL A 90 5.44 -12.39 -2.92
CA VAL A 90 4.87 -12.76 -4.23
C VAL A 90 5.63 -12.08 -5.36
N ALA A 91 5.96 -10.79 -5.25
CA ALA A 91 6.72 -10.08 -6.29
C ALA A 91 8.13 -10.65 -6.48
N VAL A 92 8.81 -11.09 -5.42
CA VAL A 92 10.10 -11.79 -5.52
C VAL A 92 9.92 -13.19 -6.14
N ALA A 93 8.90 -13.94 -5.72
CA ALA A 93 8.63 -15.28 -6.26
C ALA A 93 8.28 -15.27 -7.76
N LEU A 94 7.63 -14.20 -8.23
CA LEU A 94 7.35 -13.96 -9.65
C LEU A 94 8.56 -13.43 -10.44
N GLY A 95 9.69 -13.15 -9.79
CA GLY A 95 10.88 -12.57 -10.42
C GLY A 95 10.76 -11.08 -10.74
N TYR A 96 9.72 -10.40 -10.24
CA TYR A 96 9.49 -8.96 -10.46
C TYR A 96 10.35 -8.07 -9.57
N LEU A 97 10.81 -8.60 -8.44
CA LEU A 97 11.74 -7.96 -7.51
C LEU A 97 12.98 -8.83 -7.28
N HIS A 98 14.13 -8.18 -7.08
CA HIS A 98 15.36 -8.87 -6.72
C HIS A 98 15.22 -9.54 -5.33
N PRO A 99 15.77 -10.76 -5.10
CA PRO A 99 15.65 -11.46 -3.82
C PRO A 99 16.11 -10.67 -2.58
N VAL A 100 17.00 -9.69 -2.75
CA VAL A 100 17.42 -8.74 -1.70
C VAL A 100 16.22 -8.02 -1.06
N MET A 101 15.11 -7.84 -1.77
CA MET A 101 13.89 -7.21 -1.22
C MET A 101 13.27 -8.01 -0.07
N LEU A 102 13.57 -9.31 0.07
CA LEU A 102 13.12 -10.11 1.22
C LEU A 102 13.71 -9.63 2.55
N LEU A 103 14.81 -8.86 2.55
CA LEU A 103 15.34 -8.24 3.76
C LEU A 103 14.34 -7.27 4.41
N SER A 104 13.41 -6.70 3.63
CA SER A 104 12.32 -5.85 4.16
C SER A 104 11.42 -6.59 5.16
N LEU A 105 11.36 -7.93 5.12
CA LEU A 105 10.57 -8.74 6.05
C LEU A 105 11.11 -8.70 7.48
N ILE A 106 12.37 -8.33 7.70
CA ILE A 106 12.95 -8.12 9.05
C ILE A 106 12.13 -7.07 9.83
N VAL A 107 11.54 -6.12 9.10
CA VAL A 107 10.74 -5.03 9.65
C VAL A 107 9.38 -5.52 10.20
N ILE A 108 8.97 -6.76 9.94
CA ILE A 108 7.72 -7.35 10.46
C ILE A 108 7.68 -7.33 11.98
N VAL A 109 8.78 -7.65 12.66
CA VAL A 109 8.82 -7.74 14.13
C VAL A 109 8.45 -6.41 14.81
N PRO A 110 9.10 -5.27 14.49
CA PRO A 110 8.67 -3.99 15.07
C PRO A 110 7.28 -3.56 14.59
N VAL A 111 6.86 -3.92 13.37
CA VAL A 111 5.51 -3.62 12.87
C VAL A 111 4.44 -4.38 13.66
N TYR A 112 4.64 -5.65 13.96
CA TYR A 112 3.69 -6.44 14.75
C TYR A 112 3.46 -5.85 16.15
N ASN A 113 4.53 -5.39 16.80
CA ASN A 113 4.41 -4.71 18.09
C ASN A 113 3.60 -3.41 17.98
N ASN A 114 3.75 -2.67 16.88
CA ASN A 114 2.98 -1.47 16.59
C ASN A 114 1.51 -1.78 16.31
N LEU A 115 1.21 -2.83 15.54
CA LEU A 115 -0.15 -3.33 15.30
C LEU A 115 -0.83 -3.70 16.61
N LYS A 116 -0.14 -4.41 17.51
CA LYS A 116 -0.68 -4.79 18.82
C LYS A 116 -1.04 -3.57 19.67
N LYS A 117 -0.25 -2.49 19.60
CA LYS A 117 -0.56 -1.21 20.28
C LYS A 117 -1.79 -0.55 19.65
N PHE A 118 -1.80 -0.44 18.33
CA PHE A 118 -2.93 0.16 17.59
C PHE A 118 -4.23 -0.61 17.83
N ASN A 119 -4.20 -1.95 17.88
CA ASN A 119 -5.38 -2.78 18.11
C ASN A 119 -5.98 -2.60 19.52
N LYS A 120 -5.17 -2.22 20.50
CA LYS A 120 -5.63 -1.99 21.89
C LYS A 120 -6.34 -0.65 22.06
N GLU A 121 -5.80 0.41 21.46
CA GLU A 121 -6.32 1.76 21.62
C GLU A 121 -6.03 2.57 20.35
N GLN A 122 -7.06 3.12 19.69
CA GLN A 122 -6.91 3.96 18.50
C GLN A 122 -7.01 5.45 18.86
N VAL A 123 -6.12 5.91 19.74
CA VAL A 123 -6.04 7.33 20.11
C VAL A 123 -4.96 8.01 19.29
N LYS A 124 -5.33 9.06 18.55
CA LYS A 124 -4.45 9.77 17.60
C LYS A 124 -3.10 10.15 18.22
N ALA A 125 -3.14 10.80 19.39
CA ALA A 125 -1.94 11.23 20.11
C ALA A 125 -1.00 10.08 20.53
N LYS A 126 -1.51 8.86 20.69
CA LYS A 126 -0.74 7.69 21.16
C LYS A 126 -0.33 6.74 20.05
N THR A 127 -1.15 6.62 19.00
CA THR A 127 -1.07 5.50 18.05
C THR A 127 -1.04 5.92 16.58
N PHE A 128 -1.52 7.11 16.24
CA PHE A 128 -1.39 7.62 14.87
C PHE A 128 0.07 7.97 14.54
N VAL A 129 0.81 8.52 15.50
CA VAL A 129 2.26 8.78 15.38
C VAL A 129 3.03 7.50 15.06
N ILE A 130 2.56 6.32 15.49
CA ILE A 130 3.19 5.03 15.18
C ILE A 130 3.11 4.71 13.67
N GLY A 131 2.03 5.12 12.99
CA GLY A 131 1.87 5.00 11.53
C GLY A 131 2.75 5.99 10.76
N ILE A 132 3.01 7.17 11.31
CA ILE A 132 3.82 8.23 10.67
C ILE A 132 5.33 8.06 10.96
N LYS A 133 5.73 7.52 12.11
CA LYS A 133 7.14 7.45 12.52
C LYS A 133 8.04 6.70 11.52
N LYS A 134 7.46 5.87 10.66
CA LYS A 134 8.19 5.12 9.63
C LYS A 134 8.41 5.87 8.31
N PHE A 135 7.79 7.04 8.11
CA PHE A 135 7.98 7.89 6.92
C PHE A 135 8.95 9.05 7.12
N LEU A 136 9.26 9.41 8.38
CA LEU A 136 10.12 10.55 8.74
C LEU A 136 11.49 10.14 9.32
N SER A 137 11.82 8.84 9.33
CA SER A 137 13.11 8.31 9.81
C SER A 137 13.91 7.70 8.67
#